data_AF-A0A9D9QBA9-F1
#
_entry.id   AF-A0A9D9QBA9-F1
#
_cell.length_a   1.000
_cell.length_b   1.000
_cell.length_c   1.000
_cell.angle_alpha   90.00
_cell.angle_beta   90.00
_cell.angle_gamma   90.00
#
_symmetry.space_group_name_H-M   'P 1'
#
loop_
_entity.id
_entity.type
_entity.pdbx_description
1 polymer ?
#
loop_
_entity_poly.entity_id
_entity_poly.type
_entity_poly.pdbx_seq_one_letter_code
_entity_poly.pdbx_strand_id
1 'polypeptide(L)'
;MSNYFISQLLVCLLMLPALLRILISNCKQKDTLIIFAPVAFFMSLMLVPAFELTFSILLLIIESTLIFIVNIPSLNRYSKKLYIDSFSPIYITFTSILSVAFILIVIFLFMNRPEPMPHSETIPDIKKTVFRMEGTHSNGFSESDRAFFLPDAVFYTVENNNETTDKPVVVFLTDVYTVFRGNEATVTMLTERQNIVVAGDFFCKDGKYTDSSVFNRDARSFYLRYLKQKESPDIKKSETYWKSLKKSELAALLSFAKQRYTGHKIFIIADGLSAKAAEEYVSSQAADIKLLALDESITGYIPGYGNYAVLEPFFYDKKALKKTSGWIQAQQIAEMVEQFK
;
A
#
# COMPACT_ATOMS: atom_id res chain seq x y z
N MET A 1 10.15 8.23 -11.43
CA MET A 1 10.22 8.08 -9.95
C MET A 1 8.80 7.79 -9.46
N SER A 2 8.62 6.91 -8.48
CA SER A 2 7.29 6.57 -7.97
C SER A 2 6.63 7.80 -7.30
N ASN A 3 5.34 8.03 -7.57
CA ASN A 3 4.54 9.10 -6.95
C ASN A 3 4.59 9.06 -5.42
N TYR A 4 4.74 7.86 -4.85
CA TYR A 4 4.93 7.64 -3.42
C TYR A 4 6.19 8.33 -2.88
N PHE A 5 7.35 8.10 -3.51
CA PHE A 5 8.62 8.66 -3.06
C PHE A 5 8.65 10.18 -3.24
N ILE A 6 8.08 10.69 -4.34
CA ILE A 6 7.94 12.13 -4.59
C ILE A 6 7.11 12.78 -3.47
N SER A 7 6.02 12.14 -3.06
CA SER A 7 5.16 12.64 -1.99
C SER A 7 5.85 12.66 -0.63
N GLN A 8 6.71 11.68 -0.33
CA GLN A 8 7.55 11.68 0.87
C GLN A 8 8.57 12.83 0.85
N LEU A 9 9.25 13.03 -0.30
CA LEU A 9 10.18 14.15 -0.47
C LEU A 9 9.49 15.51 -0.32
N LEU A 10 8.24 15.64 -0.78
CA LEU A 10 7.45 16.85 -0.58
C LEU A 10 7.25 17.14 0.92
N VAL A 11 6.89 16.13 1.72
CA VAL A 11 6.76 16.29 3.18
C VAL A 11 8.11 16.70 3.79
N CYS A 12 9.22 16.08 3.37
CA CYS A 12 10.55 16.50 3.81
C CYS A 12 10.87 17.95 3.45
N LEU A 13 10.55 18.37 2.22
CA LEU A 13 10.74 19.73 1.75
C LEU A 13 9.94 20.74 2.59
N LEU A 14 8.72 20.38 2.98
CA LEU A 14 7.87 21.22 3.83
C LEU A 14 8.39 21.31 5.27
N MET A 15 9.11 20.31 5.78
CA MET A 15 9.71 20.37 7.12
C MET A 15 10.95 21.28 7.18
N LEU A 16 11.69 21.41 6.06
CA LEU A 16 12.96 22.16 6.00
C LEU A 16 12.86 23.62 6.47
N PRO A 17 11.88 24.44 6.03
CA PRO A 17 11.78 25.83 6.47
C PRO A 17 11.62 25.97 8.00
N ALA A 18 10.88 25.06 8.63
CA ALA A 18 10.67 25.08 10.08
C ALA A 18 11.95 24.72 10.86
N LEU A 19 12.73 23.76 10.35
CA LEU A 19 13.99 23.31 10.95
C LEU A 19 15.14 24.32 10.73
N LEU A 20 15.31 24.81 9.50
CA LEU A 20 16.40 25.71 9.13
C LEU A 20 16.23 27.15 9.66
N ARG A 21 15.03 27.51 10.13
CA ARG A 21 14.72 28.85 10.64
C ARG A 21 15.73 29.37 11.67
N ILE A 22 16.29 28.50 12.50
CA ILE A 22 17.27 28.88 13.55
C ILE A 22 18.57 29.38 12.94
N LEU A 23 18.96 28.88 11.77
CA LEU A 23 20.18 29.27 11.07
C LEU A 23 20.02 30.61 10.33
N ILE A 24 18.78 31.07 10.13
CA ILE A 24 18.49 32.32 9.43
C ILE A 24 18.58 33.47 10.45
N SER A 25 19.73 34.14 10.52
CA SER A 25 19.97 35.26 11.44
C SER A 25 19.44 36.61 10.93
N ASN A 26 19.28 36.80 9.61
CA ASN A 26 19.11 38.14 9.02
C ASN A 26 17.73 38.47 8.43
N CYS A 27 16.71 37.62 8.60
CA CYS A 27 15.38 37.86 8.03
C CYS A 27 14.44 38.54 9.05
N LYS A 28 13.77 39.63 8.70
CA LYS A 28 12.81 40.32 9.59
C LYS A 28 11.50 39.53 9.80
N GLN A 29 11.25 38.52 8.98
CA GLN A 29 10.02 37.72 8.98
C GLN A 29 10.30 36.21 9.13
N LYS A 30 11.29 35.83 9.98
CA LYS A 30 11.64 34.42 10.24
C LYS A 30 10.45 33.57 10.66
N ASP A 31 9.51 34.16 11.40
CA ASP A 31 8.35 33.46 11.91
C ASP A 31 7.33 33.08 10.83
N THR A 32 7.34 33.69 9.64
CA THR A 32 6.43 33.27 8.55
C THR A 32 6.71 31.83 8.08
N LEU A 33 7.96 31.37 8.19
CA LEU A 33 8.33 30.00 7.83
C LEU A 33 7.71 28.95 8.76
N ILE A 34 7.10 29.36 9.88
CA ILE A 34 6.45 28.43 10.80
C ILE A 34 5.21 27.77 10.21
N ILE A 35 4.59 28.40 9.20
CA ILE A 35 3.36 27.91 8.56
C ILE A 35 3.61 26.57 7.86
N PHE A 36 4.84 26.28 7.46
CA PHE A 36 5.16 25.02 6.83
C PHE A 36 5.09 23.82 7.80
N ALA A 37 5.27 24.01 9.11
CA ALA A 37 5.17 22.94 10.10
C ALA A 37 3.77 22.27 10.14
N PRO A 38 2.64 22.99 10.31
CA PRO A 38 1.32 22.37 10.24
C PRO A 38 1.00 21.80 8.86
N VAL A 39 1.44 22.45 7.78
CA VAL A 39 1.22 21.93 6.41
C VAL A 39 1.95 20.60 6.22
N ALA A 40 3.21 20.49 6.65
CA ALA A 40 3.97 19.23 6.61
C ALA A 40 3.28 18.12 7.41
N PHE A 41 2.79 18.44 8.62
CA PHE A 41 2.06 17.50 9.45
C PHE A 41 0.79 16.97 8.76
N PHE A 42 -0.08 17.86 8.28
CA PHE A 42 -1.31 17.43 7.60
C PHE A 42 -1.02 16.66 6.30
N MET A 43 -0.02 17.10 5.52
CA MET A 43 0.40 16.35 4.33
C MET A 43 0.92 14.96 4.67
N SER A 44 1.67 14.80 5.77
CA SER A 44 2.14 13.48 6.21
C SER A 44 0.99 12.54 6.58
N LEU A 45 -0.08 13.06 7.20
CA LEU A 45 -1.28 12.28 7.52
C LEU A 45 -2.05 11.88 6.26
N MET A 46 -2.12 12.75 5.25
CA MET A 46 -2.77 12.45 3.96
C MET A 46 -2.04 11.35 3.17
N LEU A 47 -0.77 11.06 3.47
CA LEU A 47 -0.07 9.94 2.85
C LEU A 47 -0.65 8.58 3.27
N VAL A 48 -1.22 8.45 4.47
CA VAL A 48 -1.76 7.18 4.98
C VAL A 48 -2.94 6.67 4.12
N PRO A 49 -4.01 7.44 3.88
CA PRO A 49 -5.10 6.98 3.02
C PRO A 49 -4.70 6.90 1.54
N ALA A 50 -3.69 7.66 1.10
CA ALA A 50 -3.23 7.63 -0.29
C ALA A 50 -2.34 6.41 -0.59
N PHE A 51 -1.52 6.01 0.36
CA PHE A 51 -0.43 5.06 0.15
C PHE A 51 -0.29 4.00 1.24
N GLU A 52 -1.33 3.79 2.05
CA GLU A 52 -1.28 2.95 3.25
C GLU A 52 -0.24 3.41 4.27
N LEU A 53 -0.32 2.85 5.48
CA LEU A 53 0.72 3.05 6.47
C LEU A 53 1.94 2.21 6.07
N THR A 54 3.07 2.88 5.89
CA THR A 54 4.38 2.27 5.68
C THR A 54 5.33 2.70 6.78
N PHE A 55 6.46 2.02 6.97
CA PHE A 55 7.43 2.44 8.00
C PHE A 55 7.98 3.83 7.71
N SER A 56 8.24 4.11 6.43
CA SER A 56 8.72 5.43 5.98
C SER A 56 7.69 6.53 6.24
N ILE A 57 6.39 6.27 5.97
CA ILE A 57 5.31 7.22 6.28
C ILE A 57 5.18 7.40 7.79
N LEU A 58 5.27 6.33 8.58
CA LEU A 58 5.22 6.41 10.04
C LEU A 58 6.32 7.30 10.62
N LEU A 59 7.56 7.17 10.14
CA LEU A 59 8.67 8.03 10.55
C LEU A 59 8.40 9.50 10.21
N LEU A 60 7.87 9.79 9.03
CA LEU A 60 7.50 11.15 8.62
C LEU A 60 6.37 11.73 9.47
N ILE A 61 5.37 10.93 9.85
CA ILE A 61 4.29 11.34 10.74
C ILE A 61 4.86 11.67 12.12
N ILE A 62 5.70 10.81 12.68
CA ILE A 62 6.32 11.04 14.00
C ILE A 62 7.15 12.33 13.97
N GLU A 63 8.04 12.48 12.99
CA GLU A 63 8.93 13.65 12.88
C GLU A 63 8.13 14.94 12.66
N SER A 64 7.18 14.95 11.72
CA SER A 64 6.35 16.13 11.46
C SER A 64 5.45 16.50 12.65
N THR A 65 4.97 15.52 13.41
CA THR A 65 4.23 15.75 14.66
C THR A 65 5.11 16.42 15.70
N LEU A 66 6.33 15.94 15.90
CA LEU A 66 7.28 16.53 16.86
C LEU A 66 7.66 17.95 16.46
N ILE A 67 7.97 18.17 15.18
CA ILE A 67 8.24 19.50 14.63
C ILE A 67 7.04 20.41 14.84
N PHE A 68 5.82 19.96 14.55
CA PHE A 68 4.61 20.74 14.76
C PHE A 68 4.43 21.14 16.24
N ILE A 69 4.55 20.18 17.17
CA ILE A 69 4.39 20.41 18.62
C ILE A 69 5.42 21.42 19.14
N VAL A 70 6.71 21.22 18.82
CA VAL A 70 7.80 22.14 19.24
C VAL A 70 7.57 23.55 18.69
N ASN A 71 6.88 23.67 17.57
CA ASN A 71 6.59 24.94 16.92
C ASN A 71 5.23 25.57 17.31
N ILE A 72 4.40 24.94 18.14
CA ILE A 72 3.13 25.52 18.64
C ILE A 72 3.34 26.91 19.29
N PRO A 73 4.33 27.13 20.17
CA PRO A 73 4.55 28.45 20.75
C PRO A 73 4.90 29.50 19.69
N SER A 74 5.64 29.10 18.66
CA SER A 74 6.01 29.97 17.54
C SER A 74 4.81 30.29 16.64
N LEU A 75 3.93 29.31 16.40
CA LEU A 75 2.67 29.50 15.69
C LEU A 75 1.74 30.47 16.43
N ASN A 76 1.60 30.33 17.75
CA ASN A 76 0.78 31.22 18.56
C ASN A 76 1.30 32.68 18.49
N ARG A 77 2.63 32.87 18.52
CA ARG A 77 3.24 34.19 18.35
C ARG A 77 3.02 34.76 16.96
N TYR A 78 3.18 33.95 15.91
CA TYR A 78 2.91 34.33 14.53
C TYR A 78 1.45 34.81 14.37
N SER A 79 0.48 34.07 14.91
CA SER A 79 -0.93 34.44 14.89
C SER A 79 -1.21 35.76 15.62
N LYS A 80 -0.45 36.05 16.68
CA LYS A 80 -0.54 37.30 17.45
C LYS A 80 0.31 38.44 16.88
N LYS A 81 1.02 38.23 15.77
CA LYS A 81 1.96 39.18 15.16
C LYS A 81 3.06 39.66 16.13
N LEU A 82 3.46 38.78 17.06
CA LEU A 82 4.52 39.04 18.03
C LEU A 82 5.84 38.50 17.46
N TYR A 83 6.73 39.41 17.05
CA TYR A 83 8.04 39.05 16.50
C TYR A 83 9.07 39.00 17.64
N ILE A 84 9.84 37.91 17.70
CA ILE A 84 10.96 37.76 18.65
C ILE A 84 12.27 37.68 17.86
N ASP A 85 13.29 38.41 18.32
CA ASP A 85 14.59 38.45 17.67
C ASP A 85 15.53 37.29 18.07
N SER A 86 15.28 36.64 19.21
CA SER A 86 16.13 35.57 19.77
C SER A 86 15.37 34.31 20.19
N PHE A 87 15.89 33.14 19.82
CA PHE A 87 15.38 31.86 20.28
C PHE A 87 15.97 31.48 21.65
N SER A 88 15.17 30.85 22.50
CA SER A 88 15.66 30.28 23.76
C SER A 88 16.67 29.13 23.49
N PRO A 89 17.73 28.99 24.30
CA PRO A 89 18.68 27.87 24.17
C PRO A 89 18.00 26.50 24.14
N ILE A 90 16.95 26.30 24.95
CA ILE A 90 16.20 25.03 25.00
C ILE A 90 15.55 24.74 23.63
N TYR A 91 14.92 25.74 23.03
CA TYR A 91 14.30 25.61 21.71
C TYR A 91 15.34 25.30 20.63
N ILE A 92 16.52 25.92 20.72
CA ILE A 92 17.64 25.65 19.81
C ILE A 92 18.10 24.20 19.95
N THR A 93 18.31 23.70 21.17
CA THR A 93 18.72 22.31 21.41
C THR A 93 17.72 21.31 20.84
N PHE A 94 16.42 21.46 21.14
CA PHE A 94 15.40 20.54 20.62
C PHE A 94 15.31 20.56 19.10
N THR A 95 15.32 21.73 18.48
CA THR A 95 15.23 21.83 17.02
C THR A 95 16.49 21.29 16.34
N SER A 96 17.67 21.42 16.95
CA SER A 96 18.90 20.79 16.47
C SER A 96 18.81 19.26 16.51
N ILE A 97 18.26 18.68 17.58
CA ILE A 97 18.01 17.23 17.67
C ILE A 97 17.06 16.77 16.56
N LEU A 98 15.95 17.48 16.36
CA LEU A 98 15.00 17.19 15.27
C LEU A 98 15.66 17.35 13.89
N SER A 99 16.54 18.34 13.70
CA SER A 99 17.26 18.51 12.44
C SER A 99 18.18 17.32 12.14
N VAL A 100 18.85 16.76 13.16
CA VAL A 100 19.65 15.54 13.01
C VAL A 100 18.76 14.33 12.69
N ALA A 101 17.65 14.16 13.41
CA ALA A 101 16.68 13.09 13.14
C ALA A 101 16.12 13.18 11.71
N PHE A 102 15.75 14.38 11.26
CA PHE A 102 15.33 14.67 9.90
C PHE A 102 16.37 14.25 8.86
N ILE A 103 17.65 14.59 9.05
CA ILE A 103 18.72 14.19 8.12
C ILE A 103 18.81 12.66 8.03
N LEU A 104 18.75 11.96 9.18
CA LEU A 104 18.76 10.49 9.21
C LEU A 104 17.55 9.89 8.49
N ILE A 105 16.36 10.49 8.64
CA ILE A 105 15.16 10.06 7.92
C ILE A 105 15.33 10.28 6.41
N VAL A 106 15.85 11.43 5.97
CA VAL A 106 16.08 11.69 4.55
C VAL A 106 17.08 10.67 3.97
N ILE A 107 18.20 10.42 4.66
CA ILE A 107 19.16 9.38 4.25
C ILE A 107 18.47 8.02 4.15
N PHE A 108 17.67 7.66 5.16
CA PHE A 108 16.90 6.41 5.19
C PHE A 108 15.95 6.29 3.99
N LEU A 109 15.23 7.36 3.62
CA LEU A 109 14.33 7.37 2.46
C LEU A 109 15.09 7.17 1.15
N PHE A 110 16.25 7.80 0.98
CA PHE A 110 17.06 7.61 -0.23
C PHE A 110 17.66 6.20 -0.32
N MET A 111 18.10 5.63 0.82
CA MET A 111 18.61 4.25 0.87
C MET A 111 17.53 3.21 0.60
N ASN A 112 16.29 3.46 1.05
CA ASN A 112 15.15 2.57 0.90
C ASN A 112 14.18 3.06 -0.19
N ARG A 113 14.68 3.80 -1.19
CA ARG A 113 13.83 4.30 -2.26
C ARG A 113 13.19 3.12 -3.00
N PRO A 114 11.88 3.14 -3.26
CA PRO A 114 11.25 2.08 -4.04
C PRO A 114 11.79 2.12 -5.47
N GLU A 115 12.02 0.94 -6.05
CA GLU A 115 12.36 0.81 -7.45
C GLU A 115 11.19 1.30 -8.34
N PRO A 116 11.48 1.92 -9.49
CA PRO A 116 10.42 2.27 -10.44
C PRO A 116 9.75 0.98 -10.94
N MET A 117 8.45 0.86 -10.69
CA MET A 117 7.64 -0.25 -11.17
C MET A 117 6.61 0.22 -12.20
N PRO A 118 6.24 -0.65 -13.15
CA PRO A 118 5.12 -0.39 -14.04
C PRO A 118 3.84 -0.24 -13.20
N HIS A 119 3.17 0.88 -13.36
CA HIS A 119 1.81 1.07 -12.85
C HIS A 119 0.87 1.17 -14.04
N SER A 120 -0.37 0.72 -13.87
CA SER A 120 -1.42 0.84 -14.90
C SER A 120 -1.52 2.26 -15.48
N GLU A 121 -1.34 3.30 -14.64
CA GLU A 121 -1.36 4.72 -15.05
C GLU A 121 -0.18 5.15 -15.93
N THR A 122 0.90 4.37 -15.97
CA THR A 122 2.14 4.73 -16.69
C THR A 122 2.25 4.09 -18.07
N ILE A 123 1.42 3.09 -18.37
CA ILE A 123 1.47 2.35 -19.63
C ILE A 123 0.28 2.78 -20.50
N PRO A 124 0.54 3.28 -21.72
CA PRO A 124 -0.54 3.61 -22.65
C PRO A 124 -1.40 2.38 -22.91
N ASP A 125 -2.70 2.59 -23.08
CA ASP A 125 -3.73 1.57 -23.33
C ASP A 125 -4.15 0.69 -22.15
N ILE A 126 -3.46 0.72 -21.01
CA ILE A 126 -3.92 0.02 -19.80
C ILE A 126 -4.81 0.94 -18.97
N LYS A 127 -6.04 0.50 -18.73
CA LYS A 127 -7.03 1.20 -17.92
C LYS A 127 -7.36 0.41 -16.66
N LYS A 128 -7.16 1.06 -15.51
CA LYS A 128 -7.63 0.60 -14.20
C LYS A 128 -8.99 1.23 -13.89
N THR A 129 -9.99 0.39 -13.62
CA THR A 129 -11.31 0.81 -13.14
C THR A 129 -11.47 0.38 -11.69
N VAL A 130 -11.97 1.29 -10.85
CA VAL A 130 -12.12 1.07 -9.40
C VAL A 130 -13.60 1.07 -9.06
N PHE A 131 -14.08 -0.04 -8.49
CA PHE A 131 -15.46 -0.24 -8.07
C PHE A 131 -15.53 -0.20 -6.54
N ARG A 132 -16.36 0.71 -6.01
CA ARG A 132 -16.58 0.83 -4.57
C ARG A 132 -17.77 -0.02 -4.17
N MET A 133 -17.51 -1.02 -3.35
CA MET A 133 -18.50 -2.02 -2.97
C MET A 133 -19.00 -1.80 -1.55
N GLU A 134 -20.26 -2.10 -1.33
CA GLU A 134 -20.92 -2.17 -0.03
C GLU A 134 -21.50 -3.57 0.18
N GLY A 135 -21.40 -4.07 1.41
CA GLY A 135 -21.91 -5.38 1.78
C GLY A 135 -20.98 -6.17 2.68
N THR A 136 -21.20 -7.48 2.72
CA THR A 136 -20.51 -8.40 3.62
C THR A 136 -20.27 -9.73 2.92
N HIS A 137 -19.37 -10.56 3.46
CA HIS A 137 -19.17 -11.91 2.90
C HIS A 137 -20.45 -12.74 2.96
N SER A 138 -21.25 -12.54 4.01
CA SER A 138 -22.51 -13.27 4.22
C SER A 138 -23.64 -12.82 3.30
N ASN A 139 -23.73 -11.53 2.99
CA ASN A 139 -24.84 -10.95 2.22
C ASN A 139 -24.48 -10.67 0.75
N GLY A 140 -23.21 -10.84 0.38
CA GLY A 140 -22.68 -10.42 -0.92
C GLY A 140 -22.31 -8.94 -0.96
N PHE A 141 -21.71 -8.54 -2.08
CA PHE A 141 -21.25 -7.19 -2.34
C PHE A 141 -22.01 -6.59 -3.51
N SER A 142 -22.37 -5.32 -3.40
CA SER A 142 -23.02 -4.53 -4.44
C SER A 142 -22.26 -3.23 -4.67
N GLU A 143 -22.24 -2.75 -5.92
CA GLU A 143 -21.63 -1.46 -6.25
C GLU A 143 -22.43 -0.32 -5.64
N SER A 144 -21.74 0.67 -5.08
CA SER A 144 -22.36 1.82 -4.42
C SER A 144 -21.86 3.12 -5.05
N ASP A 145 -22.81 3.89 -5.57
CA ASP A 145 -22.60 5.21 -6.16
C ASP A 145 -22.53 6.34 -5.12
N ARG A 146 -22.58 6.00 -3.83
CA ARG A 146 -22.59 7.01 -2.78
C ARG A 146 -21.32 7.85 -2.80
N ALA A 147 -21.49 9.17 -2.78
CA ALA A 147 -20.40 10.07 -2.49
C ALA A 147 -20.08 10.00 -0.98
N PHE A 148 -18.79 10.05 -0.63
CA PHE A 148 -18.31 10.15 0.77
C PHE A 148 -18.72 9.01 1.72
N PHE A 149 -18.63 7.75 1.28
CA PHE A 149 -18.66 6.59 2.18
C PHE A 149 -17.33 5.85 2.18
N LEU A 150 -17.08 5.11 3.27
CA LEU A 150 -15.98 4.16 3.36
C LEU A 150 -16.47 2.82 2.79
N PRO A 151 -15.95 2.35 1.64
CA PRO A 151 -16.41 1.09 1.06
C PRO A 151 -15.99 -0.12 1.89
N ASP A 152 -16.87 -1.12 1.96
CA ASP A 152 -16.66 -2.40 2.62
C ASP A 152 -15.75 -3.32 1.80
N ALA A 153 -15.69 -3.11 0.49
CA ALA A 153 -14.64 -3.66 -0.37
C ALA A 153 -14.36 -2.74 -1.56
N VAL A 154 -13.17 -2.82 -2.13
CA VAL A 154 -12.79 -2.11 -3.35
C VAL A 154 -12.35 -3.14 -4.37
N PHE A 155 -13.09 -3.26 -5.47
CA PHE A 155 -12.72 -4.14 -6.57
C PHE A 155 -12.03 -3.34 -7.66
N TYR A 156 -11.04 -3.95 -8.29
CA TYR A 156 -10.24 -3.37 -9.35
C TYR A 156 -10.36 -4.25 -10.57
N THR A 157 -10.62 -3.63 -11.72
CA THR A 157 -10.41 -4.27 -13.01
C THR A 157 -9.30 -3.53 -13.74
N VAL A 158 -8.35 -4.28 -14.28
CA VAL A 158 -7.25 -3.74 -15.08
C VAL A 158 -7.32 -4.41 -16.43
N GLU A 159 -7.50 -3.59 -17.46
CA GLU A 159 -7.80 -4.02 -18.82
C GLU A 159 -6.89 -3.28 -19.80
N ASN A 160 -6.49 -3.96 -20.87
CA ASN A 160 -5.86 -3.32 -22.01
C ASN A 160 -6.96 -2.95 -23.02
N ASN A 161 -7.06 -1.69 -23.41
CA ASN A 161 -8.06 -1.16 -24.34
C ASN A 161 -7.88 -1.69 -25.78
N ASN A 162 -6.74 -2.31 -26.11
CA ASN A 162 -6.53 -2.90 -27.44
C ASN A 162 -7.51 -4.07 -27.68
N GLU A 163 -8.30 -3.97 -28.74
CA GLU A 163 -9.54 -4.72 -29.02
C GLU A 163 -9.34 -6.19 -29.40
N THR A 164 -8.94 -7.06 -28.47
CA THR A 164 -9.16 -8.51 -28.63
C THR A 164 -10.32 -8.95 -27.76
N THR A 165 -11.35 -9.54 -28.39
CA THR A 165 -12.63 -9.91 -27.76
C THR A 165 -12.57 -11.20 -26.93
N ASP A 166 -11.47 -11.97 -27.01
CA ASP A 166 -11.31 -13.26 -26.30
C ASP A 166 -10.14 -13.22 -25.29
N LYS A 167 -10.16 -12.23 -24.39
CA LYS A 167 -9.16 -12.13 -23.32
C LYS A 167 -9.57 -12.99 -22.13
N PRO A 168 -8.72 -13.90 -21.63
CA PRO A 168 -9.01 -14.61 -20.40
C PRO A 168 -9.02 -13.64 -19.20
N VAL A 169 -9.86 -13.96 -18.23
CA VAL A 169 -9.99 -13.20 -16.98
C VAL A 169 -9.17 -13.89 -15.90
N VAL A 170 -8.30 -13.13 -15.27
CA VAL A 170 -7.48 -13.55 -14.15
C VAL A 170 -8.06 -12.93 -12.89
N VAL A 171 -8.54 -13.77 -11.97
CA VAL A 171 -8.88 -13.35 -10.61
C VAL A 171 -7.62 -13.43 -9.77
N PHE A 172 -7.06 -12.27 -9.42
CA PHE A 172 -5.86 -12.14 -8.61
C PHE A 172 -6.23 -11.92 -7.14
N LEU A 173 -5.93 -12.91 -6.30
CA LEU A 173 -6.21 -12.90 -4.87
C LEU A 173 -4.95 -12.56 -4.07
N THR A 174 -4.93 -11.35 -3.51
CA THR A 174 -3.82 -10.88 -2.67
C THR A 174 -3.78 -11.60 -1.33
N ASP A 175 -2.61 -11.64 -0.71
CA ASP A 175 -2.45 -12.23 0.62
C ASP A 175 -3.09 -11.39 1.76
N VAL A 176 -3.11 -11.92 2.98
CA VAL A 176 -3.56 -11.18 4.18
C VAL A 176 -2.59 -10.06 4.56
N TYR A 177 -1.30 -10.22 4.24
CA TYR A 177 -0.26 -9.21 4.55
C TYR A 177 -0.14 -8.13 3.46
N THR A 178 -0.89 -8.24 2.37
CA THR A 178 -0.83 -7.34 1.22
C THR A 178 -2.22 -6.84 0.81
N VAL A 179 -2.22 -5.94 -0.15
CA VAL A 179 -3.39 -5.35 -0.82
C VAL A 179 -3.09 -5.23 -2.31
N PHE A 180 -4.06 -4.79 -3.09
CA PHE A 180 -3.90 -4.54 -4.51
C PHE A 180 -2.66 -3.71 -4.84
N ARG A 181 -2.42 -2.62 -4.10
CA ARG A 181 -1.32 -1.70 -4.37
C ARG A 181 0.06 -2.36 -4.32
N GLY A 182 0.27 -3.29 -3.40
CA GLY A 182 1.51 -4.08 -3.31
C GLY A 182 1.72 -5.07 -4.44
N ASN A 183 0.72 -5.27 -5.29
CA ASN A 183 0.72 -6.23 -6.39
C ASN A 183 0.41 -5.57 -7.75
N GLU A 184 0.31 -4.24 -7.80
CA GLU A 184 -0.12 -3.51 -8.99
C GLU A 184 0.83 -3.73 -10.17
N ALA A 185 2.13 -3.87 -9.92
CA ALA A 185 3.10 -4.19 -10.96
C ALA A 185 2.83 -5.55 -11.61
N THR A 186 2.56 -6.56 -10.79
CA THR A 186 2.20 -7.91 -11.25
C THR A 186 0.90 -7.89 -12.04
N VAL A 187 -0.14 -7.22 -11.52
CA VAL A 187 -1.42 -7.04 -12.21
C VAL A 187 -1.26 -6.32 -13.56
N THR A 188 -0.42 -5.29 -13.61
CA THR A 188 -0.17 -4.52 -14.83
C THR A 188 0.54 -5.37 -15.88
N MET A 189 1.58 -6.13 -15.50
CA MET A 189 2.29 -7.05 -16.40
C MET A 189 1.39 -8.18 -16.91
N LEU A 190 0.50 -8.71 -16.06
CA LEU A 190 -0.52 -9.67 -16.50
C LEU A 190 -1.44 -9.07 -17.57
N THR A 191 -1.83 -7.80 -17.40
CA THR A 191 -2.70 -7.10 -18.34
C THR A 191 -2.01 -6.82 -19.68
N GLU A 192 -0.71 -6.48 -19.66
CA GLU A 192 0.10 -6.35 -20.89
C GLU A 192 0.10 -7.64 -21.71
N ARG A 193 0.10 -8.80 -21.06
CA ARG A 193 -0.01 -10.13 -21.69
C ARG A 193 -1.44 -10.52 -22.07
N GLN A 194 -2.27 -9.54 -22.43
CA GLN A 194 -3.64 -9.72 -22.93
C GLN A 194 -4.56 -10.47 -21.95
N ASN A 195 -4.41 -10.25 -20.65
CA ASN A 195 -5.37 -10.69 -19.65
C ASN A 195 -6.26 -9.53 -19.20
N ILE A 196 -7.49 -9.83 -18.82
CA ILE A 196 -8.30 -8.95 -17.97
C ILE A 196 -8.00 -9.36 -16.53
N VAL A 197 -7.57 -8.45 -15.67
CA VAL A 197 -7.28 -8.79 -14.27
C VAL A 197 -8.32 -8.20 -13.34
N VAL A 198 -8.93 -9.06 -12.52
CA VAL A 198 -9.88 -8.71 -11.45
C VAL A 198 -9.20 -8.96 -10.11
N ALA A 199 -9.16 -7.95 -9.25
CA ALA A 199 -8.60 -8.05 -7.90
C ALA A 199 -9.48 -7.26 -6.91
N GLY A 200 -9.25 -7.42 -5.62
CA GLY A 200 -9.98 -6.60 -4.64
C GLY A 200 -9.36 -6.56 -3.25
N ASP A 201 -9.68 -5.47 -2.55
CA ASP A 201 -9.34 -5.25 -1.14
C ASP A 201 -10.62 -5.26 -0.30
N PHE A 202 -10.66 -6.06 0.76
CA PHE A 202 -11.85 -6.25 1.60
C PHE A 202 -11.68 -5.62 2.99
N PHE A 203 -12.71 -4.93 3.46
CA PHE A 203 -12.76 -4.18 4.73
C PHE A 203 -14.09 -4.34 5.49
N CYS A 204 -14.92 -5.29 5.07
CA CYS A 204 -16.27 -5.52 5.57
C CYS A 204 -16.28 -5.95 7.05
N LYS A 205 -17.43 -5.76 7.72
CA LYS A 205 -17.54 -5.97 9.17
C LYS A 205 -17.41 -7.43 9.60
N ASP A 206 -17.81 -8.39 8.77
CA ASP A 206 -17.73 -9.84 9.03
C ASP A 206 -16.43 -10.49 8.55
N GLY A 207 -15.52 -9.71 7.95
CA GLY A 207 -14.22 -10.15 7.44
C GLY A 207 -13.05 -9.30 7.94
N LYS A 208 -12.76 -9.37 9.25
CA LYS A 208 -11.66 -8.61 9.85
C LYS A 208 -10.46 -9.50 10.13
N TYR A 209 -9.29 -9.11 9.64
CA TYR A 209 -8.04 -9.77 9.96
C TYR A 209 -7.47 -9.36 11.33
N THR A 210 -7.97 -8.26 11.90
CA THR A 210 -7.55 -7.75 13.22
C THR A 210 -8.77 -7.29 14.01
N ASP A 211 -8.76 -7.50 15.32
CA ASP A 211 -9.82 -6.99 16.20
C ASP A 211 -9.72 -5.46 16.44
N SER A 212 -8.58 -4.85 16.08
CA SER A 212 -8.32 -3.44 16.33
C SER A 212 -9.01 -2.53 15.32
N SER A 213 -9.80 -1.57 15.81
CA SER A 213 -10.41 -0.53 14.98
C SER A 213 -9.39 0.34 14.24
N VAL A 214 -8.19 0.51 14.80
CA VAL A 214 -7.13 1.37 14.28
C VAL A 214 -6.43 0.76 13.06
N PHE A 215 -6.39 -0.58 12.97
CA PHE A 215 -5.64 -1.31 11.93
C PHE A 215 -6.56 -1.97 10.89
N ASN A 216 -7.77 -1.47 10.66
CA ASN A 216 -8.73 -2.20 9.83
C ASN A 216 -8.59 -2.00 8.31
N ARG A 217 -8.08 -0.86 7.85
CA ARG A 217 -8.00 -0.52 6.42
C ARG A 217 -6.57 -0.18 6.00
N ASP A 218 -6.18 1.07 6.13
CA ASP A 218 -4.90 1.56 5.58
C ASP A 218 -3.67 1.13 6.40
N ALA A 219 -3.86 0.71 7.65
CA ALA A 219 -2.78 0.25 8.53
C ALA A 219 -2.80 -1.26 8.78
N ARG A 220 -3.75 -1.99 8.17
CA ARG A 220 -3.92 -3.44 8.36
C ARG A 220 -2.70 -4.21 7.88
N SER A 221 -2.35 -3.99 6.62
CA SER A 221 -1.29 -4.71 5.93
C SER A 221 0.03 -4.50 6.69
N PHE A 222 0.33 -3.26 7.10
CA PHE A 222 1.48 -2.91 7.93
C PHE A 222 1.52 -3.66 9.27
N TYR A 223 0.43 -3.64 10.03
CA TYR A 223 0.38 -4.28 11.34
C TYR A 223 0.55 -5.80 11.24
N LEU A 224 -0.10 -6.43 10.25
CA LEU A 224 0.04 -7.87 10.03
C LEU A 224 1.44 -8.25 9.57
N ARG A 225 2.09 -7.44 8.71
CA ARG A 225 3.51 -7.63 8.32
C ARG A 225 4.42 -7.54 9.55
N TYR A 226 4.20 -6.56 10.42
CA TYR A 226 4.95 -6.40 11.67
C TYR A 226 4.79 -7.62 12.60
N LEU A 227 3.55 -8.11 12.79
CA LEU A 227 3.31 -9.31 13.59
C LEU A 227 3.98 -10.55 12.99
N LYS A 228 3.99 -10.68 11.65
CA LYS A 228 4.62 -11.80 10.94
C LYS A 228 6.12 -11.79 11.12
N GLN A 229 6.75 -10.62 11.01
CA GLN A 229 8.18 -10.46 11.25
C GLN A 229 8.56 -10.81 12.70
N LYS A 230 7.69 -10.54 13.66
CA LYS A 230 7.87 -10.92 15.07
C LYS A 230 7.57 -12.39 15.38
N GLU A 231 7.17 -13.19 14.38
CA GLU A 231 6.72 -14.56 14.56
C GLU A 231 5.63 -14.70 15.64
N SER A 232 4.72 -13.71 15.72
CA SER A 232 3.72 -13.66 16.79
C SER A 232 2.86 -14.93 16.82
N PRO A 233 2.63 -15.54 18.01
CA PRO A 233 1.75 -16.70 18.14
C PRO A 233 0.30 -16.41 17.71
N ASP A 234 -0.12 -15.15 17.74
CA ASP A 234 -1.47 -14.73 17.36
C ASP A 234 -1.76 -14.96 15.86
N ILE A 235 -0.72 -14.93 15.02
CA ILE A 235 -0.84 -15.27 13.59
C ILE A 235 -1.21 -16.73 13.42
N LYS A 236 -0.50 -17.63 14.10
CA LYS A 236 -0.73 -19.08 13.99
C LYS A 236 -2.14 -19.45 14.45
N LYS A 237 -2.63 -18.80 15.51
CA LYS A 237 -4.00 -19.00 16.01
C LYS A 237 -5.06 -18.51 15.03
N SER A 238 -4.78 -17.44 14.29
CA SER A 238 -5.74 -16.80 13.39
C SER A 238 -5.72 -17.38 11.97
N GLU A 239 -4.70 -18.17 11.61
CA GLU A 239 -4.48 -18.65 10.25
C GLU A 239 -5.68 -19.41 9.67
N THR A 240 -6.31 -20.29 10.46
CA THR A 240 -7.50 -21.05 10.02
C THR A 240 -8.67 -20.14 9.69
N TYR A 241 -8.92 -19.13 10.54
CA TYR A 241 -9.97 -18.14 10.31
C TYR A 241 -9.65 -17.26 9.09
N TRP A 242 -8.40 -16.84 8.93
CA TRP A 242 -7.99 -16.07 7.76
C TRP A 242 -8.10 -16.84 6.46
N LYS A 243 -7.83 -18.15 6.45
CA LYS A 243 -8.09 -19.01 5.28
C LYS A 243 -9.58 -19.04 4.92
N SER A 244 -10.48 -19.18 5.90
CA SER A 244 -11.93 -19.18 5.61
C SER A 244 -12.41 -17.83 5.09
N LEU A 245 -11.87 -16.72 5.60
CA LEU A 245 -12.11 -15.40 5.04
C LEU A 245 -11.62 -15.30 3.60
N LYS A 246 -10.40 -15.76 3.30
CA LYS A 246 -9.84 -15.73 1.94
C LYS A 246 -10.66 -16.55 0.94
N LYS A 247 -11.28 -17.66 1.35
CA LYS A 247 -12.24 -18.38 0.51
C LYS A 247 -13.48 -17.53 0.18
N SER A 248 -13.96 -16.76 1.15
CA SER A 248 -15.11 -15.88 0.98
C SER A 248 -14.78 -14.67 0.09
N GLU A 249 -13.57 -14.12 0.22
CA GLU A 249 -13.03 -13.10 -0.69
C GLU A 249 -12.92 -13.62 -2.13
N LEU A 250 -12.36 -14.82 -2.30
CA LEU A 250 -12.26 -15.46 -3.61
C LEU A 250 -13.63 -15.69 -4.26
N ALA A 251 -14.60 -16.19 -3.49
CA ALA A 251 -15.96 -16.39 -3.98
C ALA A 251 -16.61 -15.08 -4.45
N ALA A 252 -16.39 -13.98 -3.73
CA ALA A 252 -16.90 -12.67 -4.09
C ALA A 252 -16.23 -12.10 -5.36
N LEU A 253 -14.91 -12.29 -5.54
CA LEU A 253 -14.23 -11.88 -6.77
C LEU A 253 -14.65 -12.73 -7.97
N LEU A 254 -14.83 -14.04 -7.78
CA LEU A 254 -15.30 -14.95 -8.84
C LEU A 254 -16.73 -14.63 -9.26
N SER A 255 -17.63 -14.32 -8.32
CA SER A 255 -19.00 -13.93 -8.66
C SER A 255 -19.02 -12.63 -9.47
N PHE A 256 -18.25 -11.64 -9.04
CA PHE A 256 -18.07 -10.37 -9.76
C PHE A 256 -17.51 -10.60 -11.18
N ALA A 257 -16.43 -11.39 -11.30
CA ALA A 257 -15.81 -11.70 -12.59
C ALA A 257 -16.76 -12.42 -13.54
N LYS A 258 -17.50 -13.43 -13.07
CA LYS A 258 -18.47 -14.19 -13.88
C LYS A 258 -19.64 -13.33 -14.36
N GLN A 259 -20.13 -12.43 -13.50
CA GLN A 259 -21.21 -11.51 -13.84
C GLN A 259 -20.77 -10.48 -14.88
N ARG A 260 -19.54 -9.96 -14.76
CA ARG A 260 -19.06 -8.87 -15.62
C ARG A 260 -18.48 -9.34 -16.94
N TYR A 261 -17.82 -10.49 -16.95
CA TYR A 261 -17.13 -11.06 -18.12
C TYR A 261 -17.73 -12.42 -18.48
N THR A 262 -19.05 -12.46 -18.65
CA THR A 262 -19.76 -13.69 -19.01
C THR A 262 -19.23 -14.27 -20.32
N GLY A 263 -18.91 -15.56 -20.32
CA GLY A 263 -18.37 -16.27 -21.48
C GLY A 263 -16.84 -16.29 -21.58
N HIS A 264 -16.12 -15.49 -20.78
CA HIS A 264 -14.66 -15.52 -20.73
C HIS A 264 -14.15 -16.71 -19.90
N LYS A 265 -13.00 -17.26 -20.29
CA LYS A 265 -12.27 -18.24 -19.46
C LYS A 265 -11.72 -17.55 -18.22
N ILE A 266 -11.91 -18.15 -17.05
CA ILE A 266 -11.47 -17.61 -15.76
C ILE A 266 -10.35 -18.46 -15.17
N PHE A 267 -9.28 -17.81 -14.74
CA PHE A 267 -8.14 -18.41 -14.05
C PHE A 267 -7.94 -17.70 -12.71
N ILE A 268 -7.43 -18.40 -11.72
CA ILE A 268 -7.11 -17.83 -10.41
C ILE A 268 -5.59 -17.74 -10.26
N ILE A 269 -5.11 -16.60 -9.77
CA ILE A 269 -3.75 -16.45 -9.27
C ILE A 269 -3.87 -16.03 -7.82
N ALA A 270 -3.15 -16.71 -6.92
CA ALA A 270 -3.22 -16.40 -5.50
C ALA A 270 -1.85 -16.49 -4.84
N ASP A 271 -1.63 -15.66 -3.83
CA ASP A 271 -0.37 -15.57 -3.09
C ASP A 271 -0.48 -16.18 -1.69
N GLY A 272 0.61 -16.77 -1.19
CA GLY A 272 0.81 -17.13 0.22
C GLY A 272 -0.31 -17.95 0.85
N LEU A 273 -0.89 -17.43 1.93
CA LEU A 273 -2.04 -18.02 2.61
C LEU A 273 -3.28 -18.08 1.72
N SER A 274 -3.41 -17.12 0.81
CA SER A 274 -4.54 -17.06 -0.11
C SER A 274 -4.44 -18.12 -1.19
N ALA A 275 -3.22 -18.51 -1.59
CA ALA A 275 -3.00 -19.67 -2.45
C ALA A 275 -3.54 -20.95 -1.82
N LYS A 276 -3.20 -21.21 -0.55
CA LYS A 276 -3.74 -22.37 0.20
C LYS A 276 -5.26 -22.34 0.31
N ALA A 277 -5.83 -21.16 0.56
CA ALA A 277 -7.28 -21.00 0.61
C ALA A 277 -7.95 -21.27 -0.76
N ALA A 278 -7.32 -20.82 -1.85
CA ALA A 278 -7.79 -21.04 -3.21
C ALA A 278 -7.69 -22.52 -3.62
N GLU A 279 -6.62 -23.23 -3.25
CA GLU A 279 -6.46 -24.67 -3.48
C GLU A 279 -7.59 -25.46 -2.83
N GLU A 280 -7.87 -25.18 -1.55
CA GLU A 280 -8.98 -25.82 -0.82
C GLU A 280 -10.35 -25.46 -1.44
N TYR A 281 -10.52 -24.22 -1.92
CA TYR A 281 -11.75 -23.79 -2.58
C TYR A 281 -11.97 -24.51 -3.92
N VAL A 282 -10.96 -24.52 -4.79
CA VAL A 282 -11.04 -25.18 -6.11
C VAL A 282 -11.23 -26.68 -5.96
N SER A 283 -10.53 -27.32 -5.02
CA SER A 283 -10.68 -28.75 -4.75
C SER A 283 -12.10 -29.12 -4.27
N SER A 284 -12.79 -28.18 -3.63
CA SER A 284 -14.17 -28.37 -3.16
C SER A 284 -15.24 -28.08 -4.23
N GLN A 285 -14.86 -27.43 -5.34
CA GLN A 285 -15.75 -27.07 -6.43
C GLN A 285 -15.64 -28.11 -7.56
N ALA A 286 -16.77 -28.58 -8.09
CA ALA A 286 -16.79 -29.49 -9.24
C ALA A 286 -16.46 -28.79 -10.59
N ALA A 287 -15.92 -27.58 -10.56
CA ALA A 287 -15.66 -26.75 -11.73
C ALA A 287 -14.17 -26.76 -12.09
N ASP A 288 -13.88 -26.86 -13.39
CA ASP A 288 -12.53 -26.80 -13.96
C ASP A 288 -12.01 -25.35 -14.00
N ILE A 289 -11.74 -24.78 -12.82
CA ILE A 289 -11.08 -23.46 -12.71
C ILE A 289 -9.60 -23.72 -12.44
N LYS A 290 -8.74 -23.36 -13.39
CA LYS A 290 -7.30 -23.49 -13.20
C LYS A 290 -6.80 -22.46 -12.17
N LEU A 291 -5.91 -22.91 -11.28
CA LEU A 291 -5.29 -22.11 -10.21
C LEU A 291 -3.76 -22.13 -10.34
N LEU A 292 -3.16 -20.94 -10.33
CA LEU A 292 -1.72 -20.75 -10.16
C LEU A 292 -1.44 -20.23 -8.75
N ALA A 293 -0.85 -21.08 -7.91
CA ALA A 293 -0.35 -20.70 -6.59
C ALA A 293 1.06 -20.10 -6.73
N LEU A 294 1.23 -18.85 -6.28
CA LEU A 294 2.54 -18.19 -6.29
C LEU A 294 3.39 -18.70 -5.12
N ASP A 295 4.61 -19.16 -5.43
CA ASP A 295 5.52 -19.77 -4.47
C ASP A 295 6.99 -19.33 -4.68
N GLU A 296 7.92 -19.96 -3.96
CA GLU A 296 9.34 -19.64 -4.00
C GLU A 296 10.05 -20.09 -5.29
N SER A 297 9.34 -20.70 -6.26
CA SER A 297 9.90 -21.01 -7.58
C SER A 297 10.22 -19.75 -8.39
N ILE A 298 9.50 -18.65 -8.12
CA ILE A 298 9.77 -17.33 -8.71
C ILE A 298 11.00 -16.74 -8.03
N THR A 299 12.00 -16.37 -8.83
CA THR A 299 13.29 -15.96 -8.28
C THR A 299 13.12 -14.68 -7.46
N GLY A 300 13.47 -14.77 -6.17
CA GLY A 300 13.41 -13.65 -5.24
C GLY A 300 12.04 -13.27 -4.72
N TYR A 301 11.00 -13.97 -5.15
CA TYR A 301 9.66 -13.80 -4.62
C TYR A 301 9.56 -14.30 -3.18
N ILE A 302 8.79 -13.59 -2.35
CA ILE A 302 8.51 -14.00 -0.97
C ILE A 302 7.01 -14.21 -0.84
N PRO A 303 6.54 -15.47 -0.74
CA PRO A 303 5.11 -15.76 -0.66
C PRO A 303 4.41 -15.03 0.49
N GLY A 304 3.26 -14.47 0.15
CA GLY A 304 2.39 -13.70 1.02
C GLY A 304 2.79 -12.24 1.18
N TYR A 305 3.83 -11.75 0.51
CA TYR A 305 4.25 -10.36 0.58
C TYR A 305 4.17 -9.61 -0.76
N GLY A 306 3.76 -10.29 -1.85
CA GLY A 306 3.66 -9.67 -3.17
C GLY A 306 4.93 -8.89 -3.56
N ASN A 307 4.77 -7.76 -4.24
CA ASN A 307 5.88 -6.86 -4.56
C ASN A 307 6.25 -5.91 -3.40
N TYR A 308 5.63 -6.00 -2.20
CA TYR A 308 6.04 -5.18 -1.05
C TYR A 308 7.47 -5.45 -0.60
N ALA A 309 8.02 -6.64 -0.88
CA ALA A 309 9.43 -6.95 -0.65
C ALA A 309 10.38 -5.92 -1.28
N VAL A 310 9.97 -5.34 -2.40
CA VAL A 310 10.74 -4.36 -3.19
C VAL A 310 10.29 -2.93 -2.90
N LEU A 311 9.03 -2.70 -2.53
CA LEU A 311 8.52 -1.38 -2.15
C LEU A 311 8.92 -0.94 -0.74
N GLU A 312 9.16 -1.90 0.17
CA GLU A 312 9.53 -1.65 1.57
C GLU A 312 10.70 -2.55 2.03
N PRO A 313 11.89 -2.44 1.42
CA PRO A 313 13.00 -3.37 1.65
C PRO A 313 13.43 -3.50 3.13
N PHE A 314 13.15 -2.50 3.96
CA PHE A 314 13.47 -2.50 5.39
C PHE A 314 12.83 -3.64 6.19
N PHE A 315 11.59 -4.04 5.86
CA PHE A 315 10.90 -5.11 6.60
C PHE A 315 11.38 -6.50 6.21
N TYR A 316 12.18 -6.62 5.16
CA TYR A 316 12.57 -7.88 4.58
C TYR A 316 14.06 -8.13 4.85
N ASP A 317 14.35 -9.33 5.33
CA ASP A 317 15.69 -9.78 5.75
C ASP A 317 16.78 -9.43 4.70
N LYS A 318 18.05 -9.38 5.12
CA LYS A 318 19.21 -9.28 4.21
C LYS A 318 19.20 -10.34 3.10
N LYS A 319 18.43 -11.43 3.25
CA LYS A 319 18.13 -12.43 2.20
C LYS A 319 17.25 -11.91 1.06
N ALA A 320 16.33 -10.97 1.32
CA ALA A 320 15.51 -10.28 0.31
C ALA A 320 16.32 -9.19 -0.41
N LEU A 321 17.20 -8.49 0.31
CA LEU A 321 18.15 -7.50 -0.25
C LEU A 321 19.10 -8.09 -1.30
N LYS A 322 19.24 -9.43 -1.37
CA LYS A 322 20.04 -10.12 -2.40
C LYS A 322 19.23 -10.54 -3.63
N LYS A 323 17.93 -10.30 -3.69
CA LYS A 323 17.06 -11.03 -4.61
C LYS A 323 16.13 -10.10 -5.40
N THR A 324 16.55 -9.86 -6.64
CA THR A 324 15.81 -9.45 -7.87
C THR A 324 14.82 -8.29 -7.79
N SER A 325 14.88 -7.40 -8.77
CA SER A 325 13.91 -6.30 -8.94
C SER A 325 12.47 -6.82 -9.02
N GLY A 326 11.53 -6.08 -8.45
CA GLY A 326 10.10 -6.45 -8.45
C GLY A 326 9.49 -6.52 -9.84
N TRP A 327 10.11 -5.85 -10.82
CA TRP A 327 9.78 -5.96 -12.24
C TRP A 327 10.04 -7.37 -12.80
N ILE A 328 11.21 -7.96 -12.50
CA ILE A 328 11.55 -9.33 -12.91
C ILE A 328 10.54 -10.33 -12.33
N GLN A 329 10.13 -10.15 -11.07
CA GLN A 329 9.13 -11.02 -10.44
C GLN A 329 7.77 -10.92 -11.14
N ALA A 330 7.30 -9.70 -11.38
CA ALA A 330 6.04 -9.46 -12.09
C ALA A 330 6.06 -10.06 -13.51
N GLN A 331 7.19 -9.94 -14.21
CA GLN A 331 7.37 -10.53 -15.54
C GLN A 331 7.38 -12.07 -15.49
N GLN A 332 8.11 -12.68 -14.55
CA GLN A 332 8.14 -14.14 -14.37
C GLN A 332 6.75 -14.70 -14.07
N ILE A 333 5.97 -14.02 -13.21
CA ILE A 333 4.58 -14.41 -12.93
C ILE A 333 3.73 -14.34 -14.19
N ALA A 334 3.85 -13.27 -14.98
CA ALA A 334 3.11 -13.14 -16.24
C ALA A 334 3.49 -14.21 -17.27
N GLU A 335 4.76 -14.58 -17.36
CA GLU A 335 5.25 -15.66 -18.23
C GLU A 335 4.73 -17.04 -17.79
N MET A 336 4.72 -17.32 -16.48
CA MET A 336 4.13 -18.56 -15.94
C MET A 336 2.65 -18.69 -16.30
N VAL A 337 1.91 -17.58 -16.26
CA VAL A 337 0.49 -17.56 -16.62
C VAL A 337 0.27 -17.83 -18.11
N GLU A 338 1.11 -17.32 -19.00
CA GLU A 338 1.03 -17.64 -20.43
C GLU A 338 1.25 -19.13 -20.72
N GLN A 339 2.19 -19.76 -20.01
CA GLN A 339 2.42 -21.20 -20.12
C GLN A 339 1.28 -22.04 -19.53
N PHE A 340 0.47 -21.44 -18.65
CA PHE A 340 -0.59 -22.09 -17.91
C PHE A 340 -1.98 -22.00 -18.59
N LYS A 341 -2.17 -21.03 -19.49
CA LYS A 341 -3.34 -20.88 -20.36
C LYS A 341 -3.51 -22.10 -21.25
#